data_AF-A0A534Z183-F1
#
_entry.id   AF-A0A534Z183-F1
#
_cell.length_a   1.000
_cell.length_b   1.000
_cell.length_c   1.000
_cell.angle_alpha   90.00
_cell.angle_beta   90.00
_cell.angle_gamma   90.00
#
_symmetry.space_group_name_H-M   'P 1'
#
loop_
_entity.id
_entity.type
_entity.pdbx_description
1 polymer ?
#
loop_
_entity_poly.entity_id
_entity_poly.type
_entity_poly.pdbx_seq_one_letter_code
_entity_poly.pdbx_strand_id
1 'polypeptide(L)'
;MSESNLLELPFAAPPPPERGRVVVSDAFDLLRSLAPESVDLVVTDPPYESLQIHRARGTTTRLTTNWFTTVPNERLPELLREVYRVLRSDRHFYLFCDEVTADIIKQQQGIGAARLVNGARKCASGFVYWKEIVWAKTTLDGARIRGGTGYHYRAASERILFFEKGKRALSDLGIPDVLMAARAGVPGPAVKPGAVVRTLIAQSTSPEELVVDPFCGSGVTGVEARGLHRRFLLGDIDLAYLDPSLAELAPRDAIVARAAAVVAEPVDPPELEALADGSASADELDAARACGWLDADGATAVLDKLLEMRPIEREAALRRALRTEAPRPREPDRLRAWRAWALSGRRRP
;
A
#
# COMPACT_ATOMS: atom_id res chain seq x y z
N MET A 1 -7.47 -1.39 41.19
CA MET A 1 -8.52 -1.36 40.15
C MET A 1 -7.94 -0.73 38.90
N SER A 2 -7.86 -1.35 37.72
CA SER A 2 -7.44 -2.70 37.35
C SER A 2 -6.76 -2.55 35.98
N GLU A 3 -5.47 -2.81 35.89
CA GLU A 3 -4.76 -3.01 34.64
C GLU A 3 -5.08 -4.43 34.14
N SER A 4 -6.01 -4.56 33.18
CA SER A 4 -6.23 -5.81 32.43
C SER A 4 -7.41 -5.65 31.46
N ASN A 5 -7.14 -5.42 30.18
CA ASN A 5 -7.99 -5.85 29.06
C ASN A 5 -7.32 -5.65 27.69
N LEU A 6 -6.02 -5.98 27.60
CA LEU A 6 -5.42 -6.35 26.33
C LEU A 6 -5.22 -7.86 26.40
N LEU A 7 -5.94 -8.59 25.54
CA LEU A 7 -5.84 -10.04 25.40
C LEU A 7 -4.41 -10.41 24.96
N GLU A 8 -3.52 -10.61 25.93
CA GLU A 8 -2.28 -11.36 25.75
C GLU A 8 -2.65 -12.84 25.56
N LEU A 9 -2.83 -13.24 24.30
CA LEU A 9 -2.81 -14.66 23.94
C LEU A 9 -1.37 -15.17 24.07
N PRO A 10 -1.15 -16.36 24.64
CA PRO A 10 0.19 -16.86 24.93
C PRO A 10 1.04 -16.89 23.66
N PHE A 11 2.25 -16.33 23.75
CA PHE A 11 3.28 -16.38 22.72
C PHE A 11 3.66 -17.86 22.49
N ALA A 12 2.96 -18.52 21.59
CA ALA A 12 3.31 -19.85 21.11
C ALA A 12 4.57 -19.75 20.23
N ALA A 13 5.35 -20.83 20.20
CA ALA A 13 6.62 -20.95 19.50
C ALA A 13 6.64 -20.29 18.10
N PRO A 14 7.80 -19.77 17.63
CA PRO A 14 7.90 -19.10 16.35
C PRO A 14 7.35 -20.02 15.23
N PRO A 15 6.47 -19.51 14.36
CA PRO A 15 5.84 -20.33 13.32
C PRO A 15 6.90 -20.84 12.33
N PRO A 16 6.75 -22.07 11.80
CA PRO A 16 7.68 -22.61 10.82
C PRO A 16 7.72 -21.76 9.53
N PRO A 17 8.86 -21.73 8.83
CA PRO A 17 9.18 -20.75 7.79
C PRO A 17 8.34 -20.83 6.49
N GLU A 18 7.55 -21.89 6.26
CA GLU A 18 6.86 -22.11 4.97
C GLU A 18 5.42 -21.56 4.90
N ARG A 19 4.98 -20.72 5.85
CA ARG A 19 3.56 -20.35 5.98
C ARG A 19 3.15 -19.11 5.17
N GLY A 20 4.06 -18.50 4.43
CA GLY A 20 3.80 -17.25 3.72
C GLY A 20 4.50 -17.15 2.39
N ARG A 21 3.91 -16.41 1.45
CA ARG A 21 4.53 -16.07 0.17
C ARG A 21 4.29 -14.60 -0.14
N VAL A 22 5.34 -13.93 -0.65
CA VAL A 22 5.25 -12.58 -1.18
C VAL A 22 5.57 -12.62 -2.66
N VAL A 23 4.80 -11.92 -3.49
CA VAL A 23 5.01 -11.84 -4.94
C VAL A 23 4.99 -10.39 -5.41
N VAL A 24 5.79 -10.10 -6.44
CA VAL A 24 5.64 -8.86 -7.21
C VAL A 24 4.61 -9.13 -8.30
N SER A 25 3.46 -8.46 -8.25
CA SER A 25 2.36 -8.68 -9.19
C SER A 25 1.38 -7.50 -9.19
N ASP A 26 0.73 -7.25 -10.33
CA ASP A 26 -0.54 -6.51 -10.34
C ASP A 26 -1.58 -7.29 -9.53
N ALA A 27 -2.39 -6.55 -8.78
CA ALA A 27 -3.40 -7.10 -7.88
C ALA A 27 -4.46 -7.94 -8.61
N PHE A 28 -4.90 -7.50 -9.79
CA PHE A 28 -5.93 -8.19 -10.55
C PHE A 28 -5.36 -9.45 -11.19
N ASP A 29 -4.12 -9.40 -11.68
CA ASP A 29 -3.45 -10.59 -12.21
C ASP A 29 -3.17 -11.62 -11.12
N LEU A 30 -2.77 -11.17 -9.91
CA LEU A 30 -2.64 -12.04 -8.75
C LEU A 30 -3.96 -12.73 -8.44
N LEU A 31 -5.05 -11.97 -8.30
CA LEU A 31 -6.36 -12.53 -8.00
C LEU A 31 -6.82 -13.51 -9.08
N ARG A 32 -6.67 -13.17 -10.38
CA ARG A 32 -7.01 -14.04 -11.52
C ARG A 32 -6.22 -15.35 -11.52
N SER A 33 -4.97 -15.33 -11.06
CA SER A 33 -4.14 -16.53 -10.97
C SER A 33 -4.60 -17.53 -9.90
N LEU A 34 -5.37 -17.07 -8.90
CA LEU A 34 -5.87 -17.92 -7.83
C LEU A 34 -7.06 -18.75 -8.30
N ALA A 35 -7.11 -20.01 -7.86
CA ALA A 35 -8.27 -20.86 -8.09
C ALA A 35 -9.53 -20.26 -7.41
N PRO A 36 -10.73 -20.42 -8.00
CA PRO A 36 -11.96 -20.10 -7.30
C PRO A 36 -12.04 -20.82 -5.95
N GLU A 37 -12.65 -20.18 -4.95
CA GLU A 37 -12.89 -20.78 -3.62
C GLU A 37 -11.63 -21.37 -2.95
N SER A 38 -10.51 -20.67 -3.06
CA SER A 38 -9.22 -21.08 -2.49
C SER A 38 -8.76 -20.23 -1.31
N VAL A 39 -9.41 -19.09 -1.05
CA VAL A 39 -9.01 -18.10 -0.05
C VAL A 39 -10.01 -18.06 1.12
N ASP A 40 -9.51 -17.91 2.34
CA ASP A 40 -10.34 -17.85 3.56
C ASP A 40 -10.59 -16.40 4.01
N LEU A 41 -9.68 -15.47 3.74
CA LEU A 41 -9.87 -14.06 4.07
C LEU A 41 -9.16 -13.17 3.07
N VAL A 42 -9.82 -12.09 2.66
CA VAL A 42 -9.14 -10.95 2.02
C VAL A 42 -9.24 -9.74 2.94
N VAL A 43 -8.10 -9.14 3.25
CA VAL A 43 -7.98 -7.83 3.92
C VAL A 43 -7.05 -7.01 3.07
N THR A 44 -7.52 -5.88 2.56
CA THR A 44 -6.72 -5.10 1.61
C THR A 44 -7.09 -3.62 1.58
N ASP A 45 -6.17 -2.80 1.07
CA ASP A 45 -6.27 -1.34 0.94
C ASP A 45 -5.78 -0.90 -0.45
N PRO A 46 -6.62 -0.93 -1.50
CA PRO A 46 -6.20 -0.50 -2.81
C PRO A 46 -5.88 0.99 -2.85
N PRO A 47 -4.97 1.41 -3.73
CA PRO A 47 -4.74 2.83 -3.95
C PRO A 47 -5.89 3.48 -4.73
N TYR A 48 -6.68 4.35 -4.10
CA TYR A 48 -7.90 4.91 -4.71
C TYR A 48 -7.67 6.13 -5.61
N GLU A 49 -8.51 6.30 -6.62
CA GLU A 49 -8.53 7.48 -7.50
C GLU A 49 -8.79 8.79 -6.74
N SER A 50 -9.61 8.76 -5.67
CA SER A 50 -9.90 9.92 -4.82
C SER A 50 -8.65 10.53 -4.17
N LEU A 51 -7.58 9.74 -3.99
CA LEU A 51 -6.28 10.23 -3.52
C LEU A 51 -5.69 11.26 -4.50
N GLN A 52 -6.04 11.19 -5.79
CA GLN A 52 -5.64 12.17 -6.80
C GLN A 52 -6.41 13.49 -6.69
N ILE A 53 -7.64 13.49 -6.18
CA ILE A 53 -8.46 14.71 -6.04
C ILE A 53 -7.91 15.61 -4.94
N HIS A 54 -7.50 15.03 -3.81
CA HIS A 54 -6.83 15.75 -2.72
C HIS A 54 -5.48 16.37 -3.11
N ARG A 55 -4.95 16.01 -4.29
CA ARG A 55 -3.73 16.57 -4.89
C ARG A 55 -4.00 17.84 -5.71
N ALA A 56 -5.16 17.95 -6.34
CA ALA A 56 -5.51 19.09 -7.21
C ALA A 56 -5.91 20.35 -6.42
N ARG A 57 -6.43 20.18 -5.20
CA ARG A 57 -6.89 21.29 -4.33
C ARG A 57 -6.55 21.00 -2.86
N GLY A 58 -5.40 21.45 -2.37
CA GLY A 58 -5.11 21.48 -0.92
C GLY A 58 -3.64 21.39 -0.48
N THR A 59 -3.44 21.48 0.84
CA THR A 59 -2.15 21.36 1.58
C THR A 59 -1.52 19.95 1.56
N THR A 60 -2.22 18.98 0.97
CA THR A 60 -1.74 17.61 0.66
C THR A 60 -0.72 17.57 -0.49
N THR A 61 -0.28 18.74 -0.96
CA THR A 61 0.88 18.97 -1.85
C THR A 61 2.20 18.45 -1.26
N ARG A 62 2.23 18.02 0.01
CA ARG A 62 3.39 17.38 0.67
C ARG A 62 3.49 15.86 0.51
N LEU A 63 2.47 15.19 -0.04
CA LEU A 63 2.50 13.74 -0.35
C LEU A 63 3.09 13.43 -1.74
N THR A 64 3.93 14.32 -2.28
CA THR A 64 4.48 14.26 -3.64
C THR A 64 5.58 13.22 -3.85
N THR A 65 6.01 12.53 -2.80
CA THR A 65 7.26 11.76 -2.78
C THR A 65 7.12 10.26 -3.06
N ASN A 66 5.94 9.65 -2.87
CA ASN A 66 5.74 8.20 -2.99
C ASN A 66 4.46 7.87 -3.77
N TRP A 67 4.45 8.09 -5.10
CA TRP A 67 3.23 7.91 -5.90
C TRP A 67 3.20 6.57 -6.63
N PHE A 68 2.16 5.78 -6.34
CA PHE A 68 1.80 4.53 -6.99
C PHE A 68 0.60 4.74 -7.92
N THR A 69 0.48 3.88 -8.93
CA THR A 69 -0.69 3.87 -9.83
C THR A 69 -1.95 3.54 -9.02
N THR A 70 -2.97 4.40 -9.10
CA THR A 70 -4.24 4.16 -8.41
C THR A 70 -5.13 3.25 -9.22
N VAL A 71 -5.96 2.46 -8.54
CA VAL A 71 -7.06 1.69 -9.14
C VAL A 71 -8.13 2.69 -9.62
N PRO A 72 -8.44 2.75 -10.93
CA PRO A 72 -9.53 3.56 -11.45
C PRO A 72 -10.87 3.13 -10.87
N ASN A 73 -11.78 4.08 -10.62
CA ASN A 73 -13.09 3.78 -10.04
C ASN A 73 -13.89 2.74 -10.86
N GLU A 74 -13.74 2.72 -12.18
CA GLU A 74 -14.38 1.75 -13.09
C GLU A 74 -13.93 0.29 -12.87
N ARG A 75 -12.77 0.07 -12.24
CA ARG A 75 -12.23 -1.27 -11.93
C ARG A 75 -12.59 -1.78 -10.55
N LEU A 76 -13.18 -0.96 -9.68
CA LEU A 76 -13.62 -1.42 -8.35
C LEU A 76 -14.65 -2.56 -8.42
N PRO A 77 -15.64 -2.58 -9.34
CA PRO A 77 -16.53 -3.73 -9.51
C PRO A 77 -15.78 -4.99 -9.94
N GLU A 78 -14.68 -4.86 -10.69
CA GLU A 78 -13.83 -5.97 -11.07
C GLU A 78 -13.10 -6.55 -9.86
N LEU A 79 -12.54 -5.69 -9.00
CA LEU A 79 -11.87 -6.11 -7.77
C LEU A 79 -12.82 -6.94 -6.90
N LEU A 80 -14.03 -6.43 -6.63
CA LEU A 80 -15.01 -7.14 -5.80
C LEU A 80 -15.41 -8.49 -6.41
N ARG A 81 -15.56 -8.57 -7.74
CA ARG A 81 -15.92 -9.83 -8.42
C ARG A 81 -14.81 -10.87 -8.29
N GLU A 82 -13.55 -10.48 -8.51
CA GLU A 82 -12.42 -11.38 -8.38
C GLU A 82 -12.22 -11.84 -6.93
N VAL A 83 -12.39 -10.95 -5.95
CA VAL A 83 -12.37 -11.31 -4.54
C VAL A 83 -13.50 -12.28 -4.20
N TYR A 84 -14.73 -12.06 -4.69
CA TYR A 84 -15.85 -12.99 -4.51
C TYR A 84 -15.57 -14.38 -5.10
N ARG A 85 -14.93 -14.42 -6.27
CA ARG A 85 -14.57 -15.66 -6.97
C ARG A 85 -13.57 -16.48 -6.17
N VAL A 86 -12.50 -15.86 -5.66
CA VAL A 86 -11.42 -16.58 -4.97
C VAL A 86 -11.77 -16.96 -3.54
N LEU A 87 -12.66 -16.20 -2.87
CA LEU A 87 -13.10 -16.54 -1.52
C LEU A 87 -13.90 -17.83 -1.50
N ARG A 88 -13.66 -18.69 -0.52
CA ARG A 88 -14.55 -19.81 -0.19
C ARG A 88 -15.92 -19.31 0.27
N SER A 89 -16.89 -20.20 0.23
CA SER A 89 -18.17 -19.95 0.91
C SER A 89 -17.97 -19.80 2.42
N ASP A 90 -18.86 -19.04 3.03
CA ASP A 90 -18.84 -18.67 4.45
C ASP A 90 -17.53 -17.97 4.85
N ARG A 91 -17.14 -16.92 4.12
CA ARG A 91 -15.91 -16.13 4.36
C ARG A 91 -16.16 -14.63 4.31
N HIS A 92 -15.22 -13.88 4.88
CA HIS A 92 -15.29 -12.44 5.02
C HIS A 92 -14.33 -11.73 4.07
N PHE A 93 -14.66 -10.50 3.74
CA PHE A 93 -13.80 -9.57 3.01
C PHE A 93 -13.83 -8.20 3.69
N TYR A 94 -12.65 -7.67 3.99
CA TYR A 94 -12.45 -6.31 4.49
C TYR A 94 -11.70 -5.47 3.47
N LEU A 95 -12.30 -4.33 3.14
CA LEU A 95 -11.73 -3.36 2.22
C LEU A 95 -11.58 -2.04 2.95
N PHE A 96 -10.34 -1.64 3.26
CA PHE A 96 -10.09 -0.27 3.69
C PHE A 96 -10.54 0.69 2.58
N CYS A 97 -10.85 1.95 2.92
CA CYS A 97 -11.06 3.03 1.96
C CYS A 97 -11.24 4.37 2.65
N ASP A 98 -11.18 5.44 1.85
CA ASP A 98 -11.69 6.74 2.25
C ASP A 98 -13.21 6.85 2.08
N GLU A 99 -13.77 7.99 2.48
CA GLU A 99 -15.19 8.26 2.35
C GLU A 99 -15.69 8.23 0.90
N VAL A 100 -14.95 8.86 -0.01
CA VAL A 100 -15.35 8.99 -1.41
C VAL A 100 -15.41 7.62 -2.08
N THR A 101 -14.38 6.79 -1.88
CA THR A 101 -14.32 5.45 -2.45
C THR A 101 -15.38 4.55 -1.84
N ALA A 102 -15.61 4.63 -0.52
CA ALA A 102 -16.69 3.89 0.12
C ALA A 102 -18.04 4.16 -0.57
N ASP A 103 -18.34 5.42 -0.88
CA ASP A 103 -19.61 5.81 -1.50
C ASP A 103 -19.69 5.38 -2.97
N ILE A 104 -18.58 5.48 -3.72
CA ILE A 104 -18.48 4.96 -5.09
C ILE A 104 -18.74 3.45 -5.12
N ILE A 105 -18.09 2.67 -4.24
CA ILE A 105 -18.28 1.22 -4.16
C ILE A 105 -19.74 0.91 -3.85
N LYS A 106 -20.35 1.60 -2.87
CA LYS A 106 -21.76 1.39 -2.54
C LYS A 106 -22.67 1.66 -3.74
N GLN A 107 -22.46 2.76 -4.44
CA GLN A 107 -23.25 3.12 -5.62
C GLN A 107 -23.11 2.08 -6.73
N GLN A 108 -21.88 1.72 -7.08
CA GLN A 108 -21.59 0.76 -8.16
C GLN A 108 -22.08 -0.66 -7.85
N GLN A 109 -22.13 -1.04 -6.58
CA GLN A 109 -22.62 -2.35 -6.14
C GLN A 109 -24.12 -2.38 -5.82
N GLY A 110 -24.83 -1.25 -5.96
CA GLY A 110 -26.25 -1.16 -5.62
C GLY A 110 -26.55 -1.25 -4.12
N ILE A 111 -25.56 -0.94 -3.26
CA ILE A 111 -25.68 -0.96 -1.81
C ILE A 111 -26.43 0.32 -1.37
N GLY A 112 -27.75 0.24 -1.36
CA GLY A 112 -28.64 1.34 -0.99
C GLY A 112 -29.26 1.21 0.40
N ALA A 113 -30.37 1.92 0.61
CA ALA A 113 -31.18 1.85 1.82
C ALA A 113 -31.97 0.54 1.95
N ALA A 114 -32.23 -0.15 0.84
CA ALA A 114 -32.95 -1.43 0.82
C ALA A 114 -32.15 -2.51 1.56
N ARG A 115 -32.76 -3.14 2.55
CA ARG A 115 -32.14 -4.18 3.39
C ARG A 115 -32.85 -5.51 3.21
N LEU A 116 -32.08 -6.58 3.35
CA LEU A 116 -32.58 -7.91 3.62
C LEU A 116 -33.24 -7.96 5.00
N VAL A 117 -34.00 -9.02 5.27
CA VAL A 117 -34.72 -9.21 6.54
C VAL A 117 -33.78 -9.13 7.76
N ASN A 118 -32.53 -9.57 7.60
CA ASN A 118 -31.50 -9.52 8.64
C ASN A 118 -30.77 -8.16 8.73
N GLY A 119 -31.18 -7.15 7.97
CA GLY A 119 -30.58 -5.82 7.96
C GLY A 119 -29.36 -5.65 7.06
N ALA A 120 -28.85 -6.72 6.45
CA ALA A 120 -27.74 -6.65 5.51
C ALA A 120 -28.18 -6.20 4.11
N ARG A 121 -27.24 -5.90 3.20
CA ARG A 121 -27.51 -5.36 1.87
C ARG A 121 -26.86 -6.23 0.80
N LYS A 122 -27.57 -6.54 -0.28
CA LYS A 122 -26.98 -7.30 -1.40
C LYS A 122 -26.06 -6.40 -2.23
N CYS A 123 -24.99 -7.00 -2.74
CA CYS A 123 -24.09 -6.39 -3.70
C CYS A 123 -24.25 -7.05 -5.06
N ALA A 124 -24.07 -6.28 -6.14
CA ALA A 124 -24.05 -6.80 -7.51
C ALA A 124 -22.98 -7.89 -7.73
N SER A 125 -21.86 -7.84 -6.99
CA SER A 125 -20.79 -8.84 -6.98
C SER A 125 -21.17 -10.19 -6.34
N GLY A 126 -22.33 -10.30 -5.70
CA GLY A 126 -22.78 -11.50 -5.00
C GLY A 126 -22.54 -11.48 -3.49
N PHE A 127 -21.71 -10.56 -2.98
CA PHE A 127 -21.54 -10.35 -1.54
C PHE A 127 -22.82 -9.87 -0.84
N VAL A 128 -22.88 -10.14 0.45
CA VAL A 128 -23.71 -9.42 1.40
C VAL A 128 -22.84 -8.37 2.12
N TYR A 129 -23.25 -7.12 2.06
CA TYR A 129 -22.64 -6.01 2.77
C TYR A 129 -23.38 -5.71 4.06
N TRP A 130 -22.67 -5.65 5.18
CA TRP A 130 -23.25 -5.41 6.49
C TRP A 130 -23.17 -3.95 6.90
N LYS A 131 -21.95 -3.45 7.07
CA LYS A 131 -21.68 -2.12 7.62
C LYS A 131 -20.26 -1.67 7.29
N GLU A 132 -19.98 -0.43 7.64
CA GLU A 132 -18.62 0.08 7.72
C GLU A 132 -18.11 -0.14 9.14
N ILE A 133 -16.88 -0.62 9.26
CA ILE A 133 -16.09 -0.51 10.48
C ILE A 133 -15.29 0.79 10.37
N VAL A 134 -15.21 1.54 11.47
CA VAL A 134 -14.47 2.79 11.55
C VAL A 134 -13.17 2.55 12.27
N TRP A 135 -12.04 2.77 11.60
CA TRP A 135 -10.78 2.91 12.31
C TRP A 135 -10.67 4.34 12.84
N ALA A 136 -10.80 4.52 14.16
CA ALA A 136 -10.52 5.77 14.85
C ALA A 136 -9.02 5.87 15.18
N LYS A 137 -8.39 6.92 14.67
CA LYS A 137 -6.94 7.15 14.77
C LYS A 137 -6.65 7.72 16.15
N THR A 138 -5.86 7.02 16.97
CA THR A 138 -5.55 7.46 18.34
C THR A 138 -4.11 7.98 18.50
N THR A 139 -3.82 8.51 19.68
CA THR A 139 -2.46 8.60 20.24
C THR A 139 -1.89 7.19 20.48
N LEU A 140 -0.57 7.10 20.63
CA LEU A 140 0.15 5.82 20.77
C LEU A 140 -0.30 5.03 22.01
N ASP A 141 -0.63 5.73 23.09
CA ASP A 141 -1.20 5.18 24.33
C ASP A 141 -2.69 4.81 24.20
N GLY A 142 -3.33 5.02 23.04
CA GLY A 142 -4.75 4.78 22.83
C GLY A 142 -5.69 5.74 23.56
N ALA A 143 -5.16 6.68 24.35
CA ALA A 143 -5.96 7.46 25.30
C ALA A 143 -6.84 8.53 24.64
N ARG A 144 -6.48 8.99 23.43
CA ARG A 144 -7.18 10.10 22.75
C ARG A 144 -7.25 9.89 21.25
N ILE A 145 -8.33 10.35 20.64
CA ILE A 145 -8.44 10.45 19.18
C ILE A 145 -7.49 11.54 18.67
N ARG A 146 -6.67 11.20 17.66
CA ARG A 146 -5.67 12.06 17.03
C ARG A 146 -5.98 12.27 15.55
N GLY A 147 -6.56 13.42 15.24
CA GLY A 147 -6.80 13.86 13.86
C GLY A 147 -5.54 14.22 13.08
N GLY A 148 -5.57 14.00 11.77
CA GLY A 148 -4.57 14.49 10.81
C GLY A 148 -4.90 15.89 10.28
N THR A 149 -4.32 16.25 9.15
CA THR A 149 -4.67 17.48 8.40
C THR A 149 -6.09 17.37 7.84
N GLY A 150 -6.81 18.49 7.77
CA GLY A 150 -8.15 18.58 7.20
C GLY A 150 -8.63 20.04 7.22
N TYR A 151 -9.46 20.40 6.25
CA TYR A 151 -10.23 21.65 6.29
C TYR A 151 -11.52 21.36 7.07
N HIS A 152 -11.94 22.26 7.97
CA HIS A 152 -13.00 22.03 8.97
C HIS A 152 -12.59 21.06 10.09
N TYR A 153 -13.25 19.90 10.20
CA TYR A 153 -12.92 18.87 11.19
C TYR A 153 -11.68 18.08 10.77
N ARG A 154 -10.86 17.69 11.75
CA ARG A 154 -9.63 16.96 11.47
C ARG A 154 -9.92 15.51 11.09
N ALA A 155 -9.28 15.03 10.03
CA ALA A 155 -9.41 13.65 9.57
C ALA A 155 -8.85 12.67 10.62
N ALA A 156 -9.73 12.11 11.43
CA ALA A 156 -9.38 11.27 12.57
C ALA A 156 -9.85 9.82 12.41
N SER A 157 -10.41 9.46 11.26
CA SER A 157 -10.85 8.11 10.97
C SER A 157 -10.58 7.69 9.53
N GLU A 158 -10.68 6.38 9.30
CA GLU A 158 -10.74 5.73 7.99
C GLU A 158 -11.88 4.69 8.00
N ARG A 159 -12.44 4.38 6.83
CA ARG A 159 -13.53 3.42 6.68
C ARG A 159 -12.99 2.06 6.28
N ILE A 160 -13.67 1.00 6.71
CA ILE A 160 -13.40 -0.38 6.33
C ILE A 160 -14.75 -1.01 5.97
N LEU A 161 -14.96 -1.33 4.70
CA LEU A 161 -16.18 -1.98 4.25
C LEU A 161 -16.11 -3.46 4.64
N PHE A 162 -17.17 -3.96 5.28
CA PHE A 162 -17.27 -5.37 5.68
C PHE A 162 -18.29 -6.13 4.82
N PHE A 163 -17.79 -7.12 4.10
CA PHE A 163 -18.56 -7.99 3.22
C PHE A 163 -18.48 -9.45 3.67
N GLU A 164 -19.54 -10.20 3.38
CA GLU A 164 -19.65 -11.65 3.61
C GLU A 164 -20.05 -12.38 2.33
N LYS A 165 -19.35 -13.48 2.03
CA LYS A 165 -19.79 -14.50 1.07
C LYS A 165 -20.31 -15.68 1.87
N GLY A 166 -21.61 -15.94 1.82
CA GLY A 166 -22.26 -16.92 2.72
C GLY A 166 -22.42 -16.36 4.13
N LYS A 167 -22.39 -17.24 5.15
CA LYS A 167 -22.57 -16.87 6.56
C LYS A 167 -21.48 -17.50 7.43
N ARG A 168 -20.62 -16.65 7.99
CA ARG A 168 -19.64 -17.04 9.01
C ARG A 168 -19.83 -16.20 10.27
N ALA A 169 -19.72 -16.84 11.42
CA ALA A 169 -19.73 -16.12 12.69
C ALA A 169 -18.38 -15.43 12.91
N LEU A 170 -18.40 -14.21 13.42
CA LEU A 170 -17.22 -13.57 13.96
C LEU A 170 -16.76 -14.30 15.24
N SER A 171 -15.45 -14.31 15.51
CA SER A 171 -14.91 -15.03 16.68
C SER A 171 -15.31 -14.42 18.01
N ASP A 172 -15.41 -13.09 18.10
CA ASP A 172 -15.82 -12.35 19.29
C ASP A 172 -16.87 -11.30 18.92
N LEU A 173 -18.09 -11.48 19.43
CA LEU A 173 -19.21 -10.57 19.20
C LEU A 173 -19.17 -9.31 20.08
N GLY A 174 -18.25 -9.24 21.05
CA GLY A 174 -18.02 -8.07 21.89
C GLY A 174 -17.17 -6.98 21.23
N ILE A 175 -16.51 -7.28 20.10
CA ILE A 175 -15.70 -6.31 19.37
C ILE A 175 -16.59 -5.27 18.69
N PRO A 176 -16.43 -3.97 18.99
CA PRO A 176 -17.24 -2.91 18.39
C PRO A 176 -16.86 -2.66 16.92
N ASP A 177 -17.75 -2.00 16.18
CA ASP A 177 -17.49 -1.54 14.81
C ASP A 177 -16.67 -0.23 14.75
N VAL A 178 -16.15 0.23 15.89
CA VAL A 178 -15.17 1.30 15.97
C VAL A 178 -13.87 0.75 16.57
N LEU A 179 -12.85 0.60 15.74
CA LEU A 179 -11.54 0.11 16.13
C LEU A 179 -10.60 1.28 16.40
N MET A 180 -10.04 1.34 17.61
CA MET A 180 -9.12 2.41 18.01
C MET A 180 -7.68 1.94 17.88
N ALA A 181 -6.88 2.67 17.10
CA ALA A 181 -5.44 2.40 17.01
C ALA A 181 -4.66 3.64 16.54
N ALA A 182 -3.43 3.78 17.02
CA ALA A 182 -2.51 4.78 16.50
C ALA A 182 -2.09 4.44 15.07
N ARG A 183 -1.67 5.44 14.29
CA ARG A 183 -1.05 5.20 12.98
C ARG A 183 0.24 4.39 13.15
N ALA A 184 0.57 3.57 12.16
CA ALA A 184 1.84 2.86 12.13
C ALA A 184 3.02 3.86 12.14
N GLY A 185 4.07 3.55 12.92
CA GLY A 185 5.32 4.31 12.94
C GLY A 185 6.32 3.89 11.86
N VAL A 186 5.99 2.86 11.07
CA VAL A 186 6.86 2.30 10.02
C VAL A 186 6.86 3.22 8.80
N PRO A 187 8.02 3.49 8.17
CA PRO A 187 8.09 4.28 6.96
C PRO A 187 7.34 3.62 5.79
N GLY A 188 6.39 4.34 5.21
CA GLY A 188 5.69 3.92 4.00
C GLY A 188 4.45 4.77 3.76
N PRO A 189 3.96 4.85 2.52
CA PRO A 189 2.70 5.53 2.26
C PRO A 189 1.55 4.73 2.87
N ALA A 190 0.61 5.43 3.52
CA ALA A 190 -0.69 4.90 3.94
C ALA A 190 -0.69 3.60 4.79
N VAL A 191 0.43 3.27 5.46
CA VAL A 191 0.58 2.04 6.25
C VAL A 191 -0.54 1.89 7.30
N LYS A 192 -1.29 0.78 7.23
CA LYS A 192 -2.35 0.46 8.17
C LYS A 192 -1.78 -0.02 9.50
N PRO A 193 -2.44 0.26 10.64
CA PRO A 193 -1.96 -0.18 11.93
C PRO A 193 -2.17 -1.68 12.13
N GLY A 194 -1.11 -2.37 12.56
CA GLY A 194 -1.14 -3.80 12.84
C GLY A 194 -2.28 -4.21 13.76
N ALA A 195 -2.57 -3.43 14.82
CA ALA A 195 -3.66 -3.72 15.75
C ALA A 195 -5.06 -3.83 15.08
N VAL A 196 -5.36 -2.98 14.11
CA VAL A 196 -6.63 -3.06 13.36
C VAL A 196 -6.62 -4.29 12.48
N VAL A 197 -5.56 -4.48 11.68
CA VAL A 197 -5.44 -5.61 10.76
C VAL A 197 -5.49 -6.95 11.50
N ARG A 198 -4.76 -7.08 12.61
CA ARG A 198 -4.78 -8.23 13.53
C ARG A 198 -6.19 -8.53 14.03
N THR A 199 -6.95 -7.50 14.41
CA THR A 199 -8.34 -7.66 14.87
C THR A 199 -9.22 -8.23 13.76
N LEU A 200 -9.13 -7.70 12.53
CA LEU A 200 -9.90 -8.20 11.38
C LEU A 200 -9.57 -9.66 11.04
N ILE A 201 -8.28 -10.02 11.05
CA ILE A 201 -7.82 -11.40 10.81
C ILE A 201 -8.34 -12.33 11.91
N ALA A 202 -8.15 -11.98 13.18
CA ALA A 202 -8.59 -12.79 14.31
C ALA A 202 -10.11 -13.04 14.29
N GLN A 203 -10.90 -12.01 13.97
CA GLN A 203 -12.36 -12.08 13.88
C GLN A 203 -12.87 -13.05 12.82
N SER A 204 -12.09 -13.28 11.76
CA SER A 204 -12.58 -13.87 10.52
C SER A 204 -11.82 -15.09 10.02
N THR A 205 -10.83 -15.56 10.80
CA THR A 205 -10.03 -16.73 10.44
C THR A 205 -9.75 -17.62 11.64
N SER A 206 -9.34 -18.86 11.37
CA SER A 206 -8.72 -19.81 12.29
C SER A 206 -7.26 -20.05 11.90
N PRO A 207 -6.41 -20.65 12.76
CA PRO A 207 -5.06 -21.05 12.37
C PRO A 207 -5.04 -21.87 11.08
N GLU A 208 -3.96 -21.76 10.31
CA GLU A 208 -3.77 -22.35 8.97
C GLU A 208 -4.64 -21.81 7.83
N GLU A 209 -5.69 -21.02 8.10
CA GLU A 209 -6.50 -20.41 7.05
C GLU A 209 -5.68 -19.36 6.27
N LEU A 210 -6.00 -19.23 4.98
CA LEU A 210 -5.26 -18.38 4.05
C LEU A 210 -5.80 -16.96 4.01
N VAL A 211 -4.94 -15.99 4.35
CA VAL A 211 -5.18 -14.55 4.23
C VAL A 211 -4.49 -14.02 2.97
N VAL A 212 -5.23 -13.31 2.12
CA VAL A 212 -4.67 -12.69 0.90
C VAL A 212 -4.79 -11.17 0.98
N ASP A 213 -3.72 -10.49 0.60
CA ASP A 213 -3.70 -9.04 0.41
C ASP A 213 -3.00 -8.73 -0.93
N PRO A 214 -3.75 -8.37 -1.99
CA PRO A 214 -3.19 -8.09 -3.31
C PRO A 214 -2.64 -6.65 -3.45
N PHE A 215 -2.71 -5.83 -2.40
CA PHE A 215 -2.16 -4.46 -2.34
C PHE A 215 -1.34 -4.29 -1.05
N CYS A 216 -0.39 -5.19 -0.81
CA CYS A 216 0.13 -5.39 0.54
C CYS A 216 0.98 -4.22 1.07
N GLY A 217 1.57 -3.41 0.21
CA GLY A 217 2.45 -2.29 0.56
C GLY A 217 3.53 -2.73 1.56
N SER A 218 3.40 -2.28 2.81
CA SER A 218 4.31 -2.68 3.91
C SER A 218 4.26 -4.16 4.30
N GLY A 219 3.25 -4.90 3.88
CA GLY A 219 3.07 -6.30 4.25
C GLY A 219 2.50 -6.52 5.66
N VAL A 220 1.93 -5.49 6.30
CA VAL A 220 1.33 -5.59 7.65
C VAL A 220 0.33 -6.75 7.78
N THR A 221 -0.45 -7.02 6.72
CA THR A 221 -1.37 -8.17 6.67
C THR A 221 -0.64 -9.50 6.87
N GLY A 222 0.53 -9.67 6.26
CA GLY A 222 1.34 -10.87 6.42
C GLY A 222 2.03 -10.96 7.78
N VAL A 223 2.52 -9.82 8.31
CA VAL A 223 3.12 -9.76 9.66
C VAL A 223 2.12 -10.23 10.72
N GLU A 224 0.90 -9.68 10.69
CA GLU A 224 -0.15 -10.03 11.64
C GLU A 224 -0.71 -11.44 11.40
N ALA A 225 -0.87 -11.86 10.13
CA ALA A 225 -1.27 -13.23 9.80
C ALA A 225 -0.25 -14.25 10.34
N ARG A 226 1.05 -13.99 10.17
CA ARG A 226 2.12 -14.84 10.73
C ARG A 226 2.05 -14.91 12.25
N GLY A 227 1.91 -13.77 12.92
CA GLY A 227 1.77 -13.69 14.39
C GLY A 227 0.53 -14.42 14.92
N LEU A 228 -0.50 -14.58 14.10
CA LEU A 228 -1.70 -15.37 14.40
C LEU A 228 -1.63 -16.81 13.86
N HIS A 229 -0.49 -17.29 13.35
CA HIS A 229 -0.38 -18.64 12.76
C HIS A 229 -1.34 -18.91 11.58
N ARG A 230 -1.64 -17.88 10.79
CA ARG A 230 -2.37 -18.00 9.51
C ARG A 230 -1.37 -18.18 8.37
N ARG A 231 -1.84 -18.79 7.28
CA ARG A 231 -1.09 -18.75 6.01
C ARG A 231 -1.37 -17.43 5.32
N PHE A 232 -0.43 -16.94 4.53
CA PHE A 232 -0.66 -15.70 3.78
C PHE A 232 -0.05 -15.67 2.39
N LEU A 233 -0.69 -14.92 1.50
CA LEU A 233 -0.17 -14.54 0.20
C LEU A 233 -0.31 -13.03 0.03
N LEU A 234 0.83 -12.37 -0.14
CA LEU A 234 0.90 -10.92 -0.35
C LEU A 234 1.33 -10.62 -1.78
N GLY A 235 0.64 -9.68 -2.41
CA GLY A 235 1.02 -9.12 -3.69
C GLY A 235 1.16 -7.61 -3.60
N ASP A 236 2.16 -7.08 -4.27
CA ASP A 236 2.23 -5.67 -4.61
C ASP A 236 2.98 -5.50 -5.93
N ILE A 237 2.72 -4.42 -6.66
CA ILE A 237 3.51 -4.04 -7.82
C ILE A 237 4.89 -3.53 -7.41
N ASP A 238 5.02 -3.04 -6.17
CA ASP A 238 6.26 -2.52 -5.62
C ASP A 238 6.44 -2.93 -4.15
N LEU A 239 7.47 -3.74 -3.89
CA LEU A 239 7.80 -4.23 -2.54
C LEU A 239 8.77 -3.29 -1.79
N ALA A 240 8.94 -2.04 -2.23
CA ALA A 240 9.89 -1.11 -1.60
C ALA A 240 9.64 -0.92 -0.10
N TYR A 241 8.39 -0.98 0.36
CA TYR A 241 8.03 -0.74 1.77
C TYR A 241 7.86 -2.00 2.59
N LEU A 242 8.09 -3.18 1.99
CA LEU A 242 7.86 -4.46 2.64
C LEU A 242 8.63 -4.54 3.96
N ASP A 243 7.95 -5.00 5.00
CA ASP A 243 8.53 -5.20 6.32
C ASP A 243 9.75 -6.15 6.22
N PRO A 244 10.91 -5.78 6.81
CA PRO A 244 12.12 -6.60 6.74
C PRO A 244 11.93 -8.04 7.25
N SER A 245 10.97 -8.25 8.14
CA SER A 245 10.65 -9.57 8.66
C SER A 245 9.91 -10.48 7.67
N LEU A 246 9.59 -10.00 6.47
CA LEU A 246 9.02 -10.78 5.36
C LEU A 246 9.96 -10.87 4.16
N ALA A 247 11.16 -10.28 4.24
CA ALA A 247 12.09 -10.18 3.12
C ALA A 247 12.53 -11.57 2.60
N GLU A 248 12.66 -12.55 3.49
CA GLU A 248 13.00 -13.92 3.14
C GLU A 248 11.95 -14.62 2.27
N LEU A 249 10.72 -14.10 2.24
CA LEU A 249 9.58 -14.65 1.51
C LEU A 249 9.34 -13.96 0.16
N ALA A 250 10.05 -12.86 -0.11
CA ALA A 250 9.93 -12.10 -1.34
C ALA A 250 10.92 -12.60 -2.42
N PRO A 251 10.63 -12.38 -3.72
CA PRO A 251 11.52 -12.79 -4.80
C PRO A 251 12.91 -12.13 -4.62
N ARG A 252 13.98 -12.92 -4.71
CA ARG A 252 15.36 -12.45 -4.45
C ARG A 252 15.72 -11.23 -5.30
N ASP A 253 15.29 -11.20 -6.55
CA ASP A 253 15.61 -10.10 -7.48
C ASP A 253 14.81 -8.81 -7.20
N ALA A 254 13.68 -8.91 -6.48
CA ALA A 254 12.84 -7.77 -6.13
C ALA A 254 13.40 -6.93 -4.97
N ILE A 255 14.23 -7.53 -4.11
CA ILE A 255 14.81 -6.88 -2.92
C ILE A 255 16.18 -6.25 -3.23
N VAL A 256 16.95 -6.86 -4.15
CA VAL A 256 18.31 -6.45 -4.51
C VAL A 256 18.38 -5.04 -5.11
N ALA A 257 17.32 -4.62 -5.81
CA ALA A 257 17.17 -3.29 -6.40
C ALA A 257 17.39 -2.13 -5.40
N ARG A 258 17.01 -2.30 -4.12
CA ARG A 258 17.16 -1.24 -3.10
C ARG A 258 18.37 -1.43 -2.20
N ALA A 259 18.81 -2.67 -1.94
CA ALA A 259 20.08 -2.91 -1.24
C ALA A 259 21.25 -2.30 -2.03
N ALA A 260 21.28 -2.46 -3.36
CA ALA A 260 22.30 -1.84 -4.21
C ALA A 260 22.22 -0.29 -4.23
N ALA A 261 21.02 0.28 -4.19
CA ALA A 261 20.82 1.74 -4.14
C ALA A 261 21.12 2.36 -2.76
N VAL A 262 21.11 1.58 -1.67
CA VAL A 262 21.44 2.04 -0.31
C VAL A 262 22.94 1.89 0.01
N VAL A 263 23.67 1.04 -0.72
CA VAL A 263 25.13 0.82 -0.52
C VAL A 263 26.00 1.89 -1.20
N ALA A 264 25.51 2.57 -2.24
CA ALA A 264 26.25 3.64 -2.91
C ALA A 264 26.27 4.93 -2.07
N GLU A 265 27.42 5.60 -1.98
CA GLU A 265 27.48 6.93 -1.35
C GLU A 265 26.61 7.93 -2.15
N PRO A 266 25.75 8.73 -1.47
CA PRO A 266 24.89 9.70 -2.15
C PRO A 266 25.70 10.81 -2.81
N VAL A 267 25.53 10.98 -4.12
CA VAL A 267 26.13 12.07 -4.90
C VAL A 267 25.03 12.86 -5.61
N ASP A 268 25.08 14.19 -5.48
CA ASP A 268 24.15 15.09 -6.17
C ASP A 268 24.32 14.94 -7.70
N PRO A 269 23.24 14.89 -8.49
CA PRO A 269 23.35 15.03 -9.95
C PRO A 269 24.00 16.38 -10.30
N PRO A 270 24.62 16.53 -11.48
CA PRO A 270 25.13 17.81 -11.94
C PRO A 270 24.00 18.82 -12.20
N GLU A 271 24.35 20.05 -12.54
CA GLU A 271 23.38 20.98 -13.14
C GLU A 271 22.88 20.39 -14.47
N LEU A 272 21.56 20.45 -14.70
CA LEU A 272 20.96 19.78 -15.86
C LEU A 272 21.39 20.41 -17.17
N GLU A 273 21.70 21.70 -17.13
CA GLU A 273 22.30 22.46 -18.21
C GLU A 273 23.62 21.82 -18.66
N ALA A 274 24.44 21.31 -17.72
CA ALA A 274 25.69 20.63 -18.01
C ALA A 274 25.50 19.27 -18.71
N LEU A 275 24.36 18.61 -18.47
CA LEU A 275 23.99 17.39 -19.20
C LEU A 275 23.53 17.71 -20.63
N ALA A 276 22.80 18.81 -20.80
CA ALA A 276 22.24 19.21 -22.09
C ALA A 276 23.29 19.81 -23.03
N ASP A 277 24.25 20.58 -22.51
CA ASP A 277 25.34 21.17 -23.29
C ASP A 277 26.57 20.24 -23.43
N GLY A 278 26.54 19.08 -22.77
CA GLY A 278 27.59 18.06 -22.83
C GLY A 278 28.85 18.37 -22.03
N SER A 279 28.82 19.38 -21.14
CA SER A 279 29.96 19.74 -20.28
C SER A 279 30.10 18.90 -19.01
N ALA A 280 29.10 18.06 -18.69
CA ALA A 280 29.15 17.09 -17.61
C ALA A 280 30.20 15.99 -17.85
N SER A 281 30.61 15.29 -16.78
CA SER A 281 31.63 14.25 -16.90
C SER A 281 31.12 13.00 -17.65
N ALA A 282 32.04 12.18 -18.18
CA ALA A 282 31.66 11.02 -19.00
C ALA A 282 30.76 10.01 -18.26
N ASP A 283 30.99 9.82 -16.96
CA ASP A 283 30.17 8.98 -16.07
C ASP A 283 28.79 9.59 -15.79
N GLU A 284 28.66 10.92 -15.78
CA GLU A 284 27.38 11.62 -15.64
C GLU A 284 26.56 11.56 -16.93
N LEU A 285 27.21 11.74 -18.09
CA LEU A 285 26.56 11.58 -19.39
C LEU A 285 26.11 10.13 -19.63
N ASP A 286 26.90 9.14 -19.21
CA ASP A 286 26.51 7.73 -19.25
C ASP A 286 25.31 7.43 -18.33
N ALA A 287 25.32 7.96 -17.10
CA ALA A 287 24.19 7.87 -16.19
C ALA A 287 22.92 8.52 -16.75
N ALA A 288 23.04 9.70 -17.36
CA ALA A 288 21.91 10.40 -17.98
C ALA A 288 21.33 9.64 -19.18
N ARG A 289 22.16 8.95 -19.98
CA ARG A 289 21.66 8.03 -21.03
C ARG A 289 20.96 6.81 -20.44
N ALA A 290 21.52 6.24 -19.37
CA ALA A 290 20.96 5.06 -18.72
C ALA A 290 19.57 5.30 -18.12
N CYS A 291 19.29 6.51 -17.62
CA CYS A 291 17.96 6.95 -17.14
C CYS A 291 17.13 7.68 -18.22
N GLY A 292 17.53 7.61 -19.48
CA GLY A 292 16.75 8.10 -20.62
C GLY A 292 16.59 9.62 -20.68
N TRP A 293 17.49 10.39 -20.06
CA TRP A 293 17.51 11.86 -20.18
C TRP A 293 18.26 12.30 -21.43
N LEU A 294 19.24 11.51 -21.85
CA LEU A 294 20.00 11.70 -23.09
C LEU A 294 19.82 10.51 -24.03
N ASP A 295 19.90 10.76 -25.33
CA ASP A 295 20.01 9.75 -26.38
C ASP A 295 21.19 10.04 -27.34
N ALA A 296 21.14 9.51 -28.57
CA ALA A 296 22.16 9.75 -29.59
C ALA A 296 22.10 11.16 -30.18
N ASP A 297 20.93 11.81 -30.14
CA ASP A 297 20.64 13.11 -30.72
C ASP A 297 20.72 14.24 -29.68
N GLY A 298 20.79 13.92 -28.39
CA GLY A 298 21.07 14.86 -27.31
C GLY A 298 20.06 14.76 -26.18
N ALA A 299 19.55 15.92 -25.73
CA ALA A 299 18.51 15.99 -24.71
C ALA A 299 17.21 15.37 -25.21
N THR A 300 16.64 14.47 -24.42
CA THR A 300 15.30 13.92 -24.67
C THR A 300 14.21 14.87 -24.15
N ALA A 301 12.98 14.64 -24.57
CA ALA A 301 11.80 15.35 -24.04
C ALA A 301 11.66 15.25 -22.50
N VAL A 302 12.29 14.24 -21.88
CA VAL A 302 12.34 14.10 -20.42
C VAL A 302 13.25 15.16 -19.80
N LEU A 303 14.46 15.34 -20.35
CA LEU A 303 15.42 16.34 -19.87
C LEU A 303 14.94 17.77 -20.17
N ASP A 304 14.40 18.01 -21.36
CA ASP A 304 13.85 19.31 -21.75
C ASP A 304 12.76 19.76 -20.77
N LYS A 305 11.85 18.86 -20.43
CA LYS A 305 10.79 19.14 -19.46
C LYS A 305 11.32 19.46 -18.07
N LEU A 306 12.47 18.89 -17.66
CA LEU A 306 13.10 19.21 -16.38
C LEU A 306 13.78 20.59 -16.43
N LEU A 307 14.39 20.95 -17.56
CA LEU A 307 15.03 22.25 -17.77
C LEU A 307 14.02 23.39 -17.76
N GLU A 308 12.82 23.18 -18.31
CA GLU A 308 11.72 24.16 -18.31
C GLU A 308 11.14 24.45 -16.91
N MET A 309 11.40 23.59 -15.92
CA MET A 309 10.88 23.79 -14.57
C MET A 309 11.64 24.86 -13.80
N ARG A 310 10.91 25.59 -12.95
CA ARG A 310 11.52 26.52 -11.99
C ARG A 310 12.47 25.76 -11.06
N PRO A 311 13.59 26.36 -10.59
CA PRO A 311 14.58 25.66 -9.76
C PRO A 311 13.98 24.93 -8.54
N ILE A 312 12.98 25.54 -7.89
CA ILE A 312 12.29 24.97 -6.72
C ILE A 312 11.42 23.73 -7.05
N GLU A 313 10.97 23.60 -8.30
CA GLU A 313 10.17 22.48 -8.81
C GLU A 313 11.08 21.41 -9.44
N ARG A 314 12.20 21.84 -10.04
CA ARG A 314 13.18 21.02 -10.73
C ARG A 314 13.82 19.98 -9.81
N GLU A 315 14.27 20.35 -8.62
CA GLU A 315 14.87 19.37 -7.67
C GLU A 315 13.87 18.27 -7.30
N ALA A 316 12.62 18.65 -7.02
CA ALA A 316 11.56 17.69 -6.68
C ALA A 316 11.25 16.74 -7.84
N ALA A 317 11.21 17.26 -9.07
CA ALA A 317 11.01 16.47 -10.29
C ALA A 317 12.21 15.55 -10.59
N LEU A 318 13.44 16.02 -10.36
CA LEU A 318 14.67 15.26 -10.53
C LEU A 318 14.71 14.03 -9.62
N ARG A 319 14.43 14.25 -8.32
CA ARG A 319 14.31 13.17 -7.35
C ARG A 319 13.19 12.19 -7.68
N ARG A 320 12.13 12.64 -8.34
CA ARG A 320 11.03 11.78 -8.76
C ARG A 320 11.48 10.87 -9.90
N ALA A 321 12.07 11.44 -10.96
CA ALA A 321 12.58 10.69 -12.11
C ALA A 321 13.54 9.57 -11.69
N LEU A 322 14.47 9.89 -10.78
CA LEU A 322 15.44 8.93 -10.23
C LEU A 322 14.83 7.87 -9.30
N ARG A 323 13.62 8.08 -8.76
CA ARG A 323 12.93 7.11 -7.89
C ARG A 323 11.99 6.19 -8.65
N THR A 324 11.38 6.66 -9.73
CA THR A 324 10.30 5.95 -10.44
C THR A 324 10.79 4.87 -11.39
N GLU A 325 12.03 4.92 -11.84
CA GLU A 325 12.56 3.90 -12.75
C GLU A 325 13.05 2.67 -12.00
N ALA A 326 12.64 1.48 -12.44
CA ALA A 326 13.13 0.21 -11.91
C ALA A 326 14.65 0.07 -12.16
N PRO A 327 15.45 -0.34 -11.16
CA PRO A 327 16.89 -0.56 -11.33
C PRO A 327 17.15 -1.64 -12.38
N ARG A 328 18.08 -1.38 -13.30
CA ARG A 328 18.51 -2.37 -14.31
C ARG A 328 19.72 -3.17 -13.81
N PRO A 329 19.90 -4.44 -14.21
CA PRO A 329 20.99 -5.30 -13.72
C PRO A 329 22.42 -4.78 -13.95
N ARG A 330 22.60 -3.80 -14.85
CA ARG A 330 23.90 -3.17 -15.19
C ARG A 330 23.77 -1.66 -15.22
N GLU A 331 23.27 -1.08 -14.14
CA GLU A 331 23.20 0.38 -14.02
C GLU A 331 24.60 1.00 -13.85
N PRO A 332 24.89 2.21 -14.36
CA PRO A 332 26.13 2.91 -14.06
C PRO A 332 26.24 3.26 -12.57
N ASP A 333 27.46 3.25 -12.01
CA ASP A 333 27.71 3.61 -10.59
C ASP A 333 27.20 5.01 -10.26
N ARG A 334 27.38 5.95 -11.20
CA ARG A 334 26.95 7.33 -11.04
C ARG A 334 25.43 7.46 -10.94
N LEU A 335 24.68 6.66 -11.71
CA LEU A 335 23.22 6.62 -11.61
C LEU A 335 22.77 6.00 -10.28
N ARG A 336 23.44 4.96 -9.78
CA ARG A 336 23.19 4.44 -8.42
C ARG A 336 23.39 5.50 -7.34
N ALA A 337 24.46 6.30 -7.43
CA ALA A 337 24.75 7.38 -6.49
C ALA A 337 23.69 8.50 -6.54
N TRP A 338 23.19 8.85 -7.73
CA TRP A 338 22.08 9.79 -7.89
C TRP A 338 20.77 9.28 -7.29
N ARG A 339 20.49 7.97 -7.45
CA ARG A 339 19.32 7.34 -6.81
C ARG A 339 19.46 7.32 -5.28
N ALA A 340 20.66 7.01 -4.77
CA ALA A 340 20.97 7.12 -3.34
C ALA A 340 20.74 8.55 -2.82
N TRP A 341 21.18 9.56 -3.57
CA TRP A 341 20.89 10.96 -3.28
C TRP A 341 19.38 11.27 -3.27
N ALA A 342 18.64 10.80 -4.29
CA ALA A 342 17.20 11.01 -4.39
C ALA A 342 16.44 10.43 -3.18
N LEU A 343 16.96 9.35 -2.59
CA LEU A 343 16.44 8.68 -1.40
C LEU A 343 16.94 9.28 -0.07
N SER A 344 18.11 9.93 -0.06
CA SER A 344 18.78 10.41 1.17
C SER A 344 18.09 11.57 1.90
N GLY A 345 17.14 12.26 1.26
CA GLY A 345 16.48 13.44 1.81
C GLY A 345 17.37 14.67 2.01
N ARG A 346 18.67 14.60 1.67
CA ARG A 346 19.63 15.72 1.71
C ARG A 346 19.30 16.73 0.63
N ARG A 347 19.04 18.01 0.95
CA ARG A 347 18.89 19.05 -0.08
C ARG A 347 20.25 19.37 -0.73
N ARG A 348 20.23 19.80 -1.99
CA ARG A 348 21.43 20.42 -2.59
C ARG A 348 21.86 21.61 -1.71
N PRO A 349 23.17 21.78 -1.45
CA PRO A 349 23.69 22.86 -0.64
C PRO A 349 23.38 24.26 -1.19
#